data_AF-A0A060HHK3-F1
#
_entry.id   AF-A0A060HHK3-F1
#
_cell.length_a   1.000
_cell.length_b   1.000
_cell.length_c   1.000
_cell.angle_alpha   90.00
_cell.angle_beta   90.00
_cell.angle_gamma   90.00
#
_symmetry.space_group_name_H-M   'P 1'
#
loop_
_entity.id
_entity.type
_entity.pdbx_description
1 polymer ?
#
loop_
_entity_poly.entity_id
_entity_poly.type
_entity_poly.pdbx_seq_one_letter_code
_entity_poly.pdbx_strand_id
1 'polypeptide(L)'
;MGDPRKQKKLFHRPRRIWTTDQLNAELYIMGSYGLRNKRELWKAQTEMARVRNQARALLALSTEARSEKEKRLLNFLSRIGLVKEGATLDDILGLKVEDLLERRLQTIVMKRMGTKSASQARQIVSHGHVSIGNRKINRPGYIVKTDEEAKILLHVEIPAAAPATGEGGGAAPAS
;
A
#
# COMPACT_ATOMS: atom_id res chain seq x y z
N MET A 1 8.43 -17.56 -38.82
CA MET A 1 8.47 -17.58 -37.34
C MET A 1 8.14 -16.19 -36.84
N GLY A 2 7.16 -16.04 -35.95
CA GLY A 2 6.71 -14.73 -35.44
C GLY A 2 7.67 -14.12 -34.40
N ASP A 3 7.51 -12.82 -34.13
CA ASP A 3 8.34 -12.08 -33.18
C ASP A 3 8.15 -12.53 -31.72
N PRO A 4 9.22 -12.62 -30.90
CA PRO A 4 9.14 -13.01 -29.50
C PRO A 4 8.51 -11.91 -28.63
N ARG A 5 7.73 -12.33 -27.62
CA ARG A 5 7.01 -11.41 -26.71
C ARG A 5 7.99 -10.66 -25.79
N LYS A 6 8.06 -9.34 -25.95
CA LYS A 6 8.88 -8.46 -25.09
C LYS A 6 8.22 -8.17 -23.73
N GLN A 7 9.03 -7.92 -22.71
CA GLN A 7 8.58 -7.50 -21.38
C GLN A 7 7.95 -6.10 -21.44
N LYS A 8 6.76 -5.93 -20.86
CA LYS A 8 6.04 -4.65 -20.79
C LYS A 8 6.26 -4.00 -19.42
N LYS A 9 6.17 -2.67 -19.38
CA LYS A 9 6.23 -1.91 -18.12
C LYS A 9 4.97 -2.20 -17.29
N LEU A 10 5.16 -2.23 -15.97
CA LEU A 10 4.08 -2.42 -14.99
C LEU A 10 3.40 -1.12 -14.55
N PHE A 11 3.82 0.03 -15.10
CA PHE A 11 3.29 1.33 -14.74
C PHE A 11 3.18 2.22 -15.97
N HIS A 12 2.19 3.10 -15.96
CA HIS A 12 2.06 4.18 -16.92
C HIS A 12 2.44 5.51 -16.28
N ARG A 13 3.06 6.38 -17.07
CA ARG A 13 3.35 7.76 -16.65
C ARG A 13 2.11 8.62 -16.89
N PRO A 14 1.90 9.67 -16.07
CA PRO A 14 0.85 10.64 -16.34
C PRO A 14 1.07 11.31 -17.70
N ARG A 15 -0.02 11.65 -18.39
CA ARG A 15 0.03 12.28 -19.72
C ARG A 15 0.66 13.67 -19.67
N ARG A 16 0.31 14.45 -18.64
CA ARG A 16 0.90 15.76 -18.35
C ARG A 16 1.74 15.64 -17.08
N ILE A 17 2.95 16.19 -17.11
CA ILE A 17 3.93 16.01 -16.02
C ILE A 17 3.88 17.18 -15.03
N TRP A 18 3.70 18.40 -15.54
CA TRP A 18 3.73 19.62 -14.75
C TRP A 18 2.32 20.16 -14.55
N THR A 19 1.60 19.56 -13.60
CA THR A 19 0.29 20.04 -13.15
C THR A 19 0.35 20.17 -11.65
N THR A 20 0.17 21.39 -11.14
CA THR A 20 0.37 21.72 -9.72
C THR A 20 -0.47 20.83 -8.81
N ASP A 21 -1.75 20.66 -9.11
CA ASP A 21 -2.67 19.83 -8.32
C ASP A 21 -2.21 18.37 -8.25
N GLN A 22 -1.77 17.82 -9.38
CA GLN A 22 -1.25 16.46 -9.44
C GLN A 22 0.05 16.34 -8.64
N LEU A 23 0.97 17.29 -8.78
CA LEU A 23 2.24 17.27 -8.06
C LEU A 23 2.02 17.34 -6.55
N ASN A 24 1.10 18.18 -6.08
CA ASN A 24 0.74 18.31 -4.67
C ASN A 24 0.10 17.02 -4.13
N ALA A 25 -0.86 16.44 -4.85
CA ALA A 25 -1.49 15.18 -4.45
C ALA A 25 -0.48 14.02 -4.42
N GLU A 26 0.38 13.91 -5.43
CA GLU A 26 1.44 12.89 -5.47
C GLU A 26 2.45 13.07 -4.32
N LEU A 27 2.81 14.31 -4.00
CA LEU A 27 3.73 14.62 -2.90
C LEU A 27 3.13 14.26 -1.55
N TYR A 28 1.85 14.58 -1.33
CA TYR A 28 1.12 14.22 -0.11
C TYR A 28 1.13 12.69 0.09
N ILE A 29 0.72 11.93 -0.93
CA ILE A 29 0.69 10.47 -0.85
C ILE A 29 2.11 9.90 -0.65
N MET A 30 3.11 10.46 -1.33
CA MET A 30 4.50 10.02 -1.19
C MET A 30 5.04 10.23 0.23
N GLY A 31 4.74 11.38 0.84
CA GLY A 31 5.14 11.71 2.21
C GLY A 31 4.44 10.82 3.22
N SER A 32 3.12 10.71 3.16
CA SER A 32 2.31 9.93 4.11
C SER A 32 2.69 8.44 4.13
N TYR A 33 3.00 7.87 2.96
CA TYR A 33 3.29 6.44 2.81
C TYR A 33 4.79 6.11 2.71
N GLY A 34 5.68 7.10 2.80
CA GLY A 34 7.14 6.90 2.73
C GLY A 34 7.58 6.22 1.43
N LEU A 35 7.03 6.65 0.29
CA LEU A 35 7.39 6.11 -1.02
C LEU A 35 8.71 6.73 -1.49
N ARG A 36 9.65 5.90 -1.98
CA ARG A 36 10.96 6.40 -2.43
C ARG A 36 10.88 7.19 -3.73
N ASN A 37 10.07 6.70 -4.68
CA ASN A 37 10.00 7.22 -6.05
C ASN A 37 8.55 7.30 -6.51
N LYS A 38 8.23 8.28 -7.39
CA LYS A 38 6.93 8.35 -8.10
C LYS A 38 6.56 7.07 -8.86
N ARG A 39 7.56 6.28 -9.26
CA ARG A 39 7.31 4.98 -9.92
C ARG A 39 6.53 4.00 -9.04
N GLU A 40 6.72 4.03 -7.71
CA GLU A 40 5.95 3.18 -6.80
C GLU A 40 4.48 3.61 -6.78
N LEU A 41 4.24 4.92 -6.75
CA LEU A 41 2.90 5.50 -6.83
C LEU A 41 2.23 5.17 -8.17
N TRP A 42 2.93 5.34 -9.29
CA TRP A 42 2.39 5.04 -10.62
C TRP A 42 2.08 3.55 -10.81
N LYS A 43 2.84 2.64 -10.18
CA LYS A 43 2.49 1.22 -10.15
C LYS A 43 1.16 0.99 -9.43
N ALA A 44 0.99 1.59 -8.23
CA ALA A 44 -0.26 1.48 -7.48
C ALA A 44 -1.46 2.06 -8.27
N GLN A 45 -1.29 3.25 -8.87
CA GLN A 45 -2.31 3.86 -9.74
C GLN A 45 -2.66 2.97 -10.94
N THR A 46 -1.65 2.35 -11.57
CA THR A 46 -1.84 1.47 -12.72
C THR A 46 -2.60 0.19 -12.33
N GLU A 47 -2.27 -0.41 -11.18
CA GLU A 47 -3.01 -1.56 -10.67
C GLU A 47 -4.47 -1.20 -10.33
N MET A 48 -4.71 -0.05 -9.69
CA MET A 48 -6.09 0.42 -9.44
C MET A 48 -6.86 0.67 -10.73
N ALA A 49 -6.24 1.28 -11.74
CA ALA A 49 -6.84 1.46 -13.05
C ALA A 49 -7.17 0.11 -13.71
N ARG A 50 -6.28 -0.88 -13.58
CA ARG A 50 -6.49 -2.23 -14.11
C ARG A 50 -7.70 -2.90 -13.45
N VAL A 51 -7.79 -2.86 -12.12
CA VAL A 51 -8.91 -3.45 -11.36
C VAL A 51 -10.22 -2.76 -11.72
N ARG A 52 -10.27 -1.42 -11.75
CA ARG A 52 -11.49 -0.68 -12.14
C ARG A 52 -11.91 -0.97 -13.59
N ASN A 53 -10.95 -1.09 -14.51
CA ASN A 53 -11.26 -1.44 -15.90
C ASN A 53 -11.82 -2.87 -16.02
N GLN A 54 -11.32 -3.82 -15.22
CA GLN A 54 -11.91 -5.16 -15.14
C GLN A 54 -13.34 -5.09 -14.62
N ALA A 55 -13.62 -4.33 -13.56
CA ALA A 55 -14.97 -4.16 -13.04
C ALA A 55 -15.93 -3.56 -14.08
N ARG A 56 -15.51 -2.49 -14.79
CA ARG A 56 -16.31 -1.90 -15.88
C ARG A 56 -16.60 -2.89 -17.01
N ALA A 57 -15.61 -3.69 -17.41
CA ALA A 57 -15.80 -4.70 -18.44
C ALA A 57 -16.78 -5.80 -18.02
N LEU A 58 -16.82 -6.13 -16.72
CA LEU A 58 -17.77 -7.11 -16.17
C LEU A 58 -19.19 -6.55 -16.06
N LEU A 59 -19.33 -5.27 -15.73
CA LEU A 59 -20.64 -4.60 -15.70
C LEU A 59 -21.31 -4.56 -17.08
N ALA A 60 -20.51 -4.50 -18.16
CA ALA A 60 -21.03 -4.47 -19.52
C ALA A 60 -21.44 -5.86 -20.08
N LEU A 61 -21.16 -6.95 -19.35
CA LEU A 61 -21.38 -8.32 -19.83
C LEU A 61 -22.72 -8.90 -19.33
N SER A 62 -23.23 -9.94 -20.01
CA SER A 62 -24.43 -10.66 -19.57
C SER A 62 -24.22 -11.41 -18.25
N THR A 63 -25.31 -11.60 -17.49
CA THR A 63 -25.30 -12.15 -16.12
C THR A 63 -24.61 -13.51 -16.00
N GLU A 64 -24.83 -14.39 -16.98
CA GLU A 64 -24.28 -15.76 -16.99
C GLU A 64 -22.75 -15.75 -17.03
N ALA A 65 -22.16 -15.07 -18.02
CA ALA A 65 -20.71 -14.95 -18.18
C ALA A 65 -20.06 -14.03 -17.14
N ARG A 66 -20.83 -13.12 -16.54
CA ARG A 66 -20.41 -12.20 -15.49
C ARG A 66 -20.21 -12.94 -14.16
N SER A 67 -21.14 -13.81 -13.78
CA SER A 67 -21.19 -14.42 -12.44
C SER A 67 -19.88 -15.10 -12.00
N GLU A 68 -19.26 -15.90 -12.87
CA GLU A 68 -18.01 -16.59 -12.55
C GLU A 68 -16.82 -15.63 -12.42
N LYS A 69 -16.72 -14.67 -13.34
CA LYS A 69 -15.60 -13.72 -13.38
C LYS A 69 -15.70 -12.71 -12.24
N GLU A 70 -16.91 -12.28 -11.91
CA GLU A 70 -17.22 -11.42 -10.77
C GLU A 70 -16.81 -12.08 -9.46
N LYS A 71 -17.23 -13.33 -9.22
CA LYS A 71 -16.82 -14.10 -8.03
C LYS A 71 -15.30 -14.21 -7.93
N ARG A 72 -14.60 -14.51 -9.04
CA ARG A 72 -13.13 -14.59 -9.06
C ARG A 72 -12.47 -13.26 -8.71
N LEU A 73 -12.96 -12.16 -9.25
CA LEU A 73 -12.42 -10.82 -8.97
C LEU A 73 -12.65 -10.43 -7.50
N LEU A 74 -13.86 -10.61 -7.00
CA LEU A 74 -14.23 -10.30 -5.61
C LEU A 74 -13.42 -11.14 -4.62
N ASN A 75 -13.30 -12.45 -4.85
CA ASN A 75 -12.48 -13.33 -4.01
C ASN A 75 -11.00 -12.90 -4.00
N PHE A 76 -10.47 -12.48 -5.15
CA PHE A 76 -9.10 -11.99 -5.23
C PHE A 76 -8.89 -10.70 -4.42
N LEU A 77 -9.82 -9.73 -4.53
CA LEU A 77 -9.73 -8.46 -3.82
C LEU A 77 -9.96 -8.60 -2.31
N SER A 78 -10.90 -9.48 -1.91
CA SER A 78 -11.14 -9.85 -0.52
C SER A 78 -9.91 -10.47 0.13
N ARG A 79 -9.24 -11.41 -0.57
CA ARG A 79 -8.01 -12.04 -0.09
C ARG A 79 -6.85 -11.05 0.12
N ILE A 80 -6.79 -9.99 -0.69
CA ILE A 80 -5.80 -8.91 -0.52
C ILE A 80 -6.20 -7.94 0.60
N GLY A 81 -7.49 -7.90 0.95
CA GLY A 81 -8.04 -7.00 1.97
C GLY A 81 -8.38 -5.61 1.43
N LEU A 82 -8.64 -5.47 0.12
CA LEU A 82 -9.12 -4.21 -0.45
C LEU A 82 -10.63 -4.03 -0.29
N VAL A 83 -11.35 -5.13 -0.15
CA VAL A 83 -12.80 -5.18 -0.21
C VAL A 83 -13.31 -6.15 0.86
N LYS A 84 -14.44 -5.84 1.50
CA LYS A 84 -15.08 -6.70 2.51
C LYS A 84 -15.82 -7.87 1.86
N GLU A 85 -16.06 -8.93 2.64
CA GLU A 85 -16.91 -10.03 2.21
C GLU A 85 -18.34 -9.53 1.96
N GLY A 86 -18.89 -9.83 0.76
CA GLY A 86 -20.21 -9.35 0.34
C GLY A 86 -20.24 -8.05 -0.46
N ALA A 87 -19.10 -7.49 -0.82
CA ALA A 87 -19.06 -6.28 -1.64
C ALA A 87 -19.45 -6.51 -3.10
N THR A 88 -19.82 -5.41 -3.75
CA THR A 88 -20.33 -5.37 -5.13
C THR A 88 -19.28 -4.83 -6.12
N LEU A 89 -19.57 -4.91 -7.42
CA LEU A 89 -18.71 -4.31 -8.45
C LEU A 89 -18.65 -2.78 -8.35
N ASP A 90 -19.69 -2.14 -7.82
CA ASP A 90 -19.72 -0.69 -7.66
C ASP A 90 -18.76 -0.21 -6.58
N ASP A 91 -18.61 -0.98 -5.49
CA ASP A 91 -17.63 -0.72 -4.44
C ASP A 91 -16.20 -0.71 -4.99
N ILE A 92 -15.90 -1.58 -5.96
CA ILE A 92 -14.59 -1.66 -6.62
C ILE A 92 -14.28 -0.36 -7.39
N LEU A 93 -15.30 0.27 -7.97
CA LEU A 93 -15.13 1.54 -8.69
C LEU A 93 -14.77 2.69 -7.75
N GLY A 94 -15.27 2.65 -6.50
CA GLY A 94 -15.03 3.63 -5.45
C GLY A 94 -13.68 3.49 -4.73
N LEU A 95 -12.98 2.36 -4.87
CA LEU A 95 -11.67 2.15 -4.25
C LEU A 95 -10.68 3.25 -4.63
N LYS A 96 -9.82 3.65 -3.72
CA LYS A 96 -8.79 4.68 -3.93
C LYS A 96 -7.38 4.07 -3.99
N VAL A 97 -6.38 4.91 -4.26
CA VAL A 97 -4.98 4.46 -4.35
C VAL A 97 -4.42 4.23 -2.95
N GLU A 98 -4.89 5.00 -1.97
CA GLU A 98 -4.56 4.86 -0.56
C GLU A 98 -4.85 3.45 -0.06
N ASP A 99 -6.02 2.89 -0.39
CA ASP A 99 -6.42 1.52 0.04
C ASP A 99 -5.37 0.47 -0.34
N LEU A 100 -4.78 0.59 -1.54
CA LEU A 100 -3.71 -0.32 -1.98
C LEU A 100 -2.39 -0.06 -1.24
N LEU A 101 -2.06 1.22 -1.00
CA LEU A 101 -0.85 1.59 -0.27
C LEU A 101 -0.92 1.17 1.21
N GLU A 102 -2.11 1.15 1.81
CA GLU A 102 -2.33 0.67 3.18
C GLU A 102 -2.08 -0.83 3.35
N ARG A 103 -2.24 -1.63 2.29
CA ARG A 103 -1.97 -3.08 2.31
C ARG A 103 -0.49 -3.45 2.12
N ARG A 104 0.41 -2.47 1.96
CA ARG A 104 1.84 -2.72 1.81
C ARG A 104 2.46 -3.20 3.14
N LEU A 105 3.48 -4.04 3.05
CA LEU A 105 4.20 -4.51 4.23
C LEU A 105 4.77 -3.35 5.05
N GLN A 106 5.30 -2.32 4.38
CA GLN A 106 5.83 -1.11 5.02
C GLN A 106 4.78 -0.41 5.89
N THR A 107 3.58 -0.18 5.38
CA THR A 107 2.50 0.52 6.10
C THR A 107 1.95 -0.31 7.23
N ILE A 108 1.79 -1.62 7.02
CA ILE A 108 1.33 -2.52 8.08
C ILE A 108 2.34 -2.59 9.22
N VAL A 109 3.64 -2.67 8.90
CA VAL A 109 4.71 -2.62 9.91
C VAL A 109 4.72 -1.27 10.63
N MET A 110 4.55 -0.16 9.92
CA MET A 110 4.42 1.17 10.53
C MET A 110 3.24 1.24 11.52
N LYS A 111 2.06 0.73 11.13
CA LYS A 111 0.87 0.65 11.98
C LYS A 111 1.11 -0.24 13.21
N ARG A 112 1.74 -1.41 13.04
CA ARG A 112 2.03 -2.35 14.14
C ARG A 112 3.03 -1.81 15.16
N MET A 113 4.05 -1.08 14.71
CA MET A 113 5.08 -0.52 15.60
C MET A 113 4.64 0.79 16.27
N GLY A 114 3.52 1.39 15.86
CA GLY A 114 3.09 2.70 16.36
C GLY A 114 4.06 3.85 16.05
N THR A 115 5.05 3.62 15.16
CA THR A 115 6.06 4.61 14.81
C THR A 115 5.51 5.65 13.86
N LYS A 116 5.77 6.94 14.12
CA LYS A 116 5.37 8.04 13.23
C LYS A 116 6.14 8.08 11.90
N SER A 117 7.26 7.36 11.78
CA SER A 117 8.17 7.43 10.62
C SER A 117 8.00 6.27 9.64
N ALA A 118 7.45 6.56 8.46
CA ALA A 118 7.37 5.59 7.36
C ALA A 118 8.76 5.13 6.85
N SER A 119 9.79 5.97 7.02
CA SER A 119 11.18 5.67 6.64
C SER A 119 11.79 4.60 7.54
N GLN A 120 11.52 4.66 8.85
CA GLN A 120 11.98 3.66 9.81
C GLN A 120 11.37 2.28 9.52
N ALA A 121 10.07 2.23 9.24
CA ALA A 121 9.41 0.99 8.84
C ALA A 121 10.02 0.38 7.57
N ARG A 122 10.40 1.23 6.60
CA ARG A 122 11.09 0.78 5.38
C ARG A 122 12.47 0.19 5.68
N GLN A 123 13.24 0.82 6.57
CA GLN A 123 14.56 0.35 6.97
C GLN A 123 14.47 -1.04 7.59
N ILE A 124 13.58 -1.23 8.55
CA ILE A 124 13.35 -2.50 9.26
C ILE A 124 13.00 -3.61 8.28
N VAL A 125 12.08 -3.35 7.35
CA VAL A 125 11.75 -4.32 6.29
C VAL A 125 12.97 -4.62 5.42
N SER A 126 13.68 -3.59 4.92
CA SER A 126 14.82 -3.79 4.02
C SER A 126 15.99 -4.55 4.67
N HIS A 127 16.21 -4.34 5.97
CA HIS A 127 17.24 -5.03 6.75
C HIS A 127 16.86 -6.46 7.12
N GLY A 128 15.64 -6.92 6.80
CA GLY A 128 15.22 -8.31 6.97
C GLY A 128 14.75 -8.66 8.38
N HIS A 129 14.32 -7.66 9.15
CA HIS A 129 13.80 -7.82 10.51
C HIS A 129 12.32 -8.21 10.59
N VAL A 130 11.68 -8.38 9.42
CA VAL A 130 10.26 -8.73 9.31
C VAL A 130 10.12 -10.10 8.67
N SER A 131 9.31 -10.95 9.30
CA SER A 131 8.91 -12.24 8.76
C SER A 131 7.40 -12.37 8.72
N ILE A 132 6.91 -13.15 7.77
CA ILE A 132 5.52 -13.59 7.69
C ILE A 132 5.53 -15.10 7.90
N GLY A 133 5.07 -15.55 9.07
CA GLY A 133 5.27 -16.93 9.53
C GLY A 133 6.76 -17.28 9.52
N ASN A 134 7.14 -18.31 8.77
CA ASN A 134 8.52 -18.79 8.72
C ASN A 134 9.36 -18.12 7.62
N ARG A 135 8.80 -17.20 6.82
CA ARG A 135 9.48 -16.58 5.67
C ARG A 135 9.86 -15.13 5.96
N LYS A 136 11.16 -14.81 5.91
CA LYS A 136 11.65 -13.43 5.95
C LYS A 136 11.32 -12.70 4.64
N ILE A 137 10.77 -11.48 4.73
CA ILE A 137 10.41 -10.66 3.56
C ILE A 137 11.11 -9.31 3.67
N ASN A 138 11.98 -9.02 2.70
CA ASN A 138 12.77 -7.78 2.64
C ASN A 138 12.23 -6.74 1.64
N ARG A 139 11.00 -6.92 1.14
CA ARG A 139 10.39 -6.06 0.12
C ARG A 139 9.31 -5.16 0.73
N PRO A 140 9.55 -3.84 0.90
CA PRO A 140 8.57 -2.91 1.47
C PRO A 140 7.28 -2.78 0.66
N GLY A 141 7.36 -3.02 -0.66
CA GLY A 141 6.21 -3.01 -1.57
C GLY A 141 5.46 -4.34 -1.68
N TYR A 142 5.73 -5.31 -0.82
CA TYR A 142 4.95 -6.54 -0.77
C TYR A 142 3.53 -6.24 -0.31
N ILE A 143 2.53 -6.73 -1.04
CA ILE A 143 1.12 -6.59 -0.67
C ILE A 143 0.77 -7.76 0.25
N VAL A 144 0.40 -7.46 1.48
CA VAL A 144 0.10 -8.45 2.51
C VAL A 144 -1.37 -8.88 2.38
N LYS A 145 -1.59 -10.20 2.29
CA LYS A 145 -2.93 -10.78 2.29
C LYS A 145 -3.53 -10.71 3.69
N THR A 146 -4.85 -10.73 3.78
CA THR A 146 -5.59 -10.70 5.05
C THR A 146 -5.13 -11.82 5.99
N ASP A 147 -4.99 -13.06 5.49
CA ASP A 147 -4.54 -14.21 6.29
C ASP A 147 -3.08 -14.14 6.75
N GLU A 148 -2.25 -13.41 6.00
CA GLU A 148 -0.82 -13.26 6.29
C GLU A 148 -0.56 -12.18 7.34
N GLU A 149 -1.51 -11.24 7.50
CA GLU A 149 -1.35 -10.10 8.40
C GLU A 149 -1.17 -10.54 9.85
N ALA A 150 -1.98 -11.48 10.35
CA ALA A 150 -1.85 -12.01 11.71
C ALA A 150 -0.49 -12.66 11.99
N LYS A 151 0.17 -13.19 10.95
CA LYS A 151 1.42 -13.96 11.05
C LYS A 151 2.68 -13.09 10.91
N ILE A 152 2.54 -11.77 10.88
CA ILE A 152 3.69 -10.87 10.82
C ILE A 152 4.41 -10.88 12.17
N LEU A 153 5.66 -11.30 12.18
CA LEU A 153 6.55 -11.26 13.32
C LEU A 153 7.65 -10.22 13.09
N LEU A 154 7.93 -9.44 14.14
CA LEU A 154 9.00 -8.46 14.15
C LEU A 154 10.11 -9.01 15.05
N HIS A 155 11.33 -9.07 14.51
CA HIS A 155 12.50 -9.59 15.22
C HIS A 155 13.41 -8.47 15.75
N VAL A 156 12.90 -7.24 15.85
CA VAL A 156 13.66 -6.09 16.36
C VAL A 156 13.05 -5.65 17.67
N GLU A 157 13.88 -5.64 18.70
CA GLU A 157 13.65 -4.86 19.90
C GLU A 157 14.02 -3.41 19.56
N ILE A 158 13.00 -2.58 19.33
CA ILE A 158 13.21 -1.14 19.20
C ILE A 158 13.30 -0.63 20.63
N PRO A 159 14.42 0.00 21.06
CA PRO A 159 14.42 0.66 22.35
C PRO A 159 13.32 1.72 22.31
N ALA A 160 12.32 1.54 23.18
CA ALA A 160 11.24 2.50 23.33
C ALA A 160 11.88 3.86 23.58
N ALA A 161 11.47 4.87 22.80
CA ALA A 161 11.98 6.23 22.94
C ALA A 161 11.99 6.58 24.43
N ALA A 162 13.19 6.84 24.97
CA ALA A 162 13.35 7.21 26.36
C ALA A 162 12.36 8.34 26.69
N PRO A 163 11.62 8.27 27.81
CA PRO A 163 10.69 9.32 28.18
C PRO A 163 11.48 10.63 28.20
N ALA A 164 11.05 11.61 27.41
CA ALA A 164 11.65 12.93 27.38
C ALA A 164 11.69 13.46 28.81
N THR A 165 12.89 13.47 29.40
CA THR A 165 13.13 14.07 30.71
C THR A 165 12.69 15.52 30.60
N GLY A 166 11.62 15.86 31.31
CA GLY A 166 11.12 17.23 31.34
C GLY A 166 12.16 18.13 31.98
N GLU A 167 12.92 18.84 31.16
CA GLU A 167 13.67 20.01 31.62
C GLU A 167 12.66 21.13 31.90
N GLY A 168 12.09 21.08 33.10
CA GLY A 168 11.46 22.22 33.74
C GLY A 168 12.53 23.26 34.06
N GLY A 169 12.83 24.12 33.08
CA GLY A 169 13.58 25.35 33.31
C GLY A 169 12.73 26.34 34.10
N GLY A 170 12.83 26.30 35.42
CA GLY A 170 12.29 27.32 36.31
C GLY A 170 12.95 28.67 36.03
N ALA A 171 12.18 29.58 35.45
CA ALA A 171 12.53 31.00 35.44
C ALA A 171 12.13 31.60 36.80
N ALA A 172 13.14 31.92 37.61
CA ALA A 172 12.98 32.66 38.86
C ALA A 172 12.45 34.08 38.60
N PRO A 173 11.58 34.65 39.45
CA PRO A 173 11.23 36.06 39.39
C PRO A 173 12.38 36.91 39.94
N ALA A 174 12.87 37.85 39.13
CA ALA A 174 13.79 38.88 39.57
C ALA A 174 13.04 39.93 40.42
N SER A 175 13.64 40.25 41.56
CA SER A 175 13.23 41.24 42.56
C SER A 175 13.16 42.67 42.05
#